data_AF-A0A2R6X0P1-F1
#
_entry.id   AF-A0A2R6X0P1-F1
#
_cell.length_a   1.000
_cell.length_b   1.000
_cell.length_c   1.000
_cell.angle_alpha   90.00
_cell.angle_beta   90.00
_cell.angle_gamma   90.00
#
_symmetry.space_group_name_H-M   'P 1'
#
loop_
_entity.id
_entity.type
_entity.pdbx_description
1 polymer ?
#
loop_
_entity_poly.entity_id
_entity_poly.type
_entity_poly.pdbx_seq_one_letter_code
_entity_poly.pdbx_strand_id
1 'polypeptide(L)'
;MSKHSYPPAETNQVMTATATRRDATTSEKKLISVALADMCAVDMRPFYIVKGTGFRNYTQTVLNIGLNSKVGMLVDNILPDPTTINGNVQMRSNAGREILTAALKAHLAQGIRIGNTTDIWIDDINKVKALVTYVKQANLQDEIAKTLKQENATRWNFALCCMISVDKTLPELTKILHARGRGLVSKVSKIDHELLKELIAFLVPFQEATLALEMFAEPTIHRELYFRQNLLKHCQVVAADITTKEKDGTITTLKKDSSAFIALKPKFAELIREKFIWSDIHVIAALLNPKTKCHLDKFGIDSANIELGQKNLENMMKDHMIGSGIGKRSVRSHKKQKEYNRRVARHLADYSSESDSTIEEKPLADDVQLDFSLRTETIFVTRVVTMKAHFYLNMEFYFGGRSIKTNSMYFFH
;
A
#
# COMPACT_ATOMS: atom_id res chain seq x y z
N MET A 1 -65.72 -10.13 44.02
CA MET A 1 -64.64 -10.90 43.35
C MET A 1 -64.83 -10.76 41.84
N SER A 2 -64.10 -9.86 41.20
CA SER A 2 -64.09 -9.68 39.74
C SER A 2 -62.68 -9.99 39.24
N LYS A 3 -62.55 -10.98 38.35
CA LYS A 3 -61.27 -11.42 37.79
C LYS A 3 -61.00 -10.63 36.51
N HIS A 4 -59.96 -9.80 36.53
CA HIS A 4 -59.34 -9.24 35.34
C HIS A 4 -58.58 -10.35 34.59
N SER A 5 -58.91 -10.58 33.32
CA SER A 5 -58.09 -11.37 32.40
C SER A 5 -57.37 -10.42 31.44
N TYR A 6 -56.04 -10.41 31.52
CA TYR A 6 -55.16 -9.78 30.52
C TYR A 6 -55.23 -10.56 29.20
N PRO A 7 -55.15 -9.89 28.03
CA PRO A 7 -54.99 -10.57 26.74
C PRO A 7 -53.55 -11.11 26.60
N PRO A 8 -53.33 -12.19 25.82
CA PRO A 8 -52.00 -12.78 25.66
C PRO A 8 -51.10 -11.90 24.79
N ALA A 9 -49.80 -11.91 25.10
CA ALA A 9 -48.76 -11.24 24.35
C ALA A 9 -48.74 -11.66 22.88
N GLU A 10 -48.84 -10.67 21.98
CA GLU A 10 -48.58 -10.85 20.56
C GLU A 10 -47.12 -11.26 20.35
N THR A 11 -46.93 -12.51 19.96
CA THR A 11 -45.67 -13.02 19.46
C THR A 11 -45.34 -12.27 18.17
N ASN A 12 -44.32 -11.41 18.21
CA ASN A 12 -43.70 -10.80 17.03
C ASN A 12 -43.25 -11.90 16.06
N GLN A 13 -44.13 -12.27 15.13
CA GLN A 13 -43.77 -13.09 13.98
C GLN A 13 -42.89 -12.23 13.06
N VAL A 14 -41.60 -12.52 13.07
CA VAL A 14 -40.68 -12.07 12.01
C VAL A 14 -41.14 -12.73 10.71
N MET A 15 -42.00 -12.03 9.96
CA MET A 15 -42.36 -12.40 8.59
C MET A 15 -41.09 -12.35 7.75
N THR A 16 -40.47 -13.51 7.57
CA THR A 16 -39.36 -13.68 6.63
C THR A 16 -39.98 -13.86 5.26
N ALA A 17 -40.18 -12.76 4.53
CA ALA A 17 -40.63 -12.82 3.14
C ALA A 17 -39.55 -13.50 2.29
N THR A 18 -39.82 -14.74 1.87
CA THR A 18 -38.96 -15.49 0.95
C THR A 18 -39.13 -14.92 -0.47
N ALA A 19 -38.57 -13.74 -0.72
CA ALA A 19 -38.52 -13.17 -2.07
C ALA A 19 -37.62 -14.05 -2.94
N THR A 20 -38.19 -14.69 -3.96
CA THR A 20 -37.45 -15.42 -4.99
C THR A 20 -36.47 -14.46 -5.65
N ARG A 21 -35.17 -14.69 -5.45
CA ARG A 21 -34.12 -13.90 -6.11
C ARG A 21 -34.20 -14.14 -7.60
N ARG A 22 -34.51 -13.09 -8.38
CA ARG A 22 -34.42 -13.10 -9.83
C ARG A 22 -33.25 -12.26 -10.29
N ASP A 23 -32.69 -12.61 -11.44
CA ASP A 23 -31.74 -11.75 -12.11
C ASP A 23 -32.45 -10.54 -12.73
N ALA A 24 -31.71 -9.44 -12.82
CA ALA A 24 -32.16 -8.25 -13.55
C ALA A 24 -32.21 -8.55 -15.05
N THR A 25 -33.31 -8.14 -15.69
CA THR A 25 -33.50 -8.20 -17.15
C THR A 25 -32.52 -7.27 -17.87
N THR A 26 -32.34 -7.48 -19.18
CA THR A 26 -31.47 -6.63 -20.02
C THR A 26 -31.91 -5.16 -19.99
N SER A 27 -33.21 -4.89 -20.03
CA SER A 27 -33.76 -3.54 -19.98
C SER A 27 -33.47 -2.85 -18.65
N GLU A 28 -33.62 -3.56 -17.53
CA GLU A 28 -33.30 -3.04 -16.19
C GLU A 28 -31.81 -2.74 -16.04
N LYS A 29 -30.94 -3.63 -16.55
CA LYS A 29 -29.49 -3.39 -16.56
C LYS A 29 -29.12 -2.15 -17.37
N LYS A 30 -29.82 -1.90 -18.49
CA LYS A 30 -29.61 -0.70 -19.31
C LYS A 30 -29.99 0.57 -18.54
N LEU A 31 -31.11 0.57 -17.81
CA LEU A 31 -31.52 1.71 -16.98
C LEU A 31 -30.48 2.04 -15.90
N ILE A 32 -30.00 1.02 -15.18
CA ILE A 32 -28.94 1.20 -14.17
C ILE A 32 -27.66 1.75 -14.82
N SER A 33 -27.30 1.27 -16.00
CA SER A 33 -26.09 1.73 -16.71
C SER A 33 -26.16 3.21 -17.08
N VAL A 34 -27.32 3.68 -17.57
CA VAL A 34 -27.54 5.10 -17.88
C VAL A 34 -27.47 5.95 -16.62
N ALA A 35 -28.19 5.57 -15.56
CA ALA A 35 -28.18 6.31 -14.31
C ALA A 35 -26.77 6.42 -13.68
N LEU A 36 -25.96 5.36 -13.76
CA LEU A 36 -24.58 5.38 -13.28
C LEU A 36 -23.66 6.25 -14.13
N ALA A 37 -23.86 6.28 -15.45
CA ALA A 37 -23.13 7.18 -16.34
C ALA A 37 -23.45 8.65 -16.02
N ASP A 38 -24.73 8.97 -15.83
CA ASP A 38 -25.18 10.31 -15.47
C ASP A 38 -24.64 10.73 -14.11
N MET A 39 -24.71 9.86 -13.09
CA MET A 39 -24.10 10.12 -11.77
C MET A 39 -22.60 10.37 -11.88
N CYS A 40 -21.86 9.58 -12.66
CA CYS A 40 -20.42 9.81 -12.83
C CYS A 40 -20.12 11.15 -13.52
N ALA A 41 -20.94 11.55 -14.50
CA ALA A 41 -20.76 12.79 -15.23
C ALA A 41 -21.15 14.02 -14.40
N VAL A 42 -22.31 13.99 -13.71
CA VAL A 42 -22.84 15.11 -12.93
C VAL A 42 -22.03 15.33 -11.65
N ASP A 43 -21.71 14.25 -10.92
CA ASP A 43 -21.02 14.34 -9.63
C ASP A 43 -19.49 14.21 -9.76
N MET A 44 -18.97 14.19 -10.99
CA MET A 44 -17.54 14.04 -11.31
C MET A 44 -16.87 12.85 -10.59
N ARG A 45 -17.59 11.71 -10.53
CA ARG A 45 -17.11 10.51 -9.85
C ARG A 45 -16.28 9.64 -10.80
N PRO A 46 -15.22 8.95 -10.30
CA PRO A 46 -14.49 8.01 -11.11
C PRO A 46 -15.37 6.81 -11.48
N PHE A 47 -15.30 6.34 -12.73
CA PHE A 47 -16.09 5.18 -13.19
C PHE A 47 -15.88 3.92 -12.34
N TYR A 48 -14.74 3.80 -11.67
CA TYR A 48 -14.44 2.65 -10.82
C TYR A 48 -15.29 2.60 -9.53
N ILE A 49 -16.00 3.69 -9.16
CA ILE A 49 -16.87 3.72 -7.97
C ILE A 49 -17.87 2.56 -7.94
N VAL A 50 -18.41 2.19 -9.11
CA VAL A 50 -19.41 1.11 -9.26
C VAL A 50 -18.85 -0.28 -8.95
N LYS A 51 -17.52 -0.43 -8.97
CA LYS A 51 -16.84 -1.68 -8.59
C LYS A 51 -16.58 -1.77 -7.08
N GLY A 52 -16.63 -0.65 -6.36
CA GLY A 52 -16.34 -0.60 -4.93
C GLY A 52 -17.32 -1.42 -4.10
N THR A 53 -16.79 -2.23 -3.18
CA THR A 53 -17.60 -3.07 -2.29
C THR A 53 -18.57 -2.23 -1.44
N GLY A 54 -18.13 -1.06 -0.95
CA GLY A 54 -18.99 -0.15 -0.20
C GLY A 54 -20.20 0.34 -1.00
N PHE A 55 -20.00 0.74 -2.26
CA PHE A 55 -21.09 1.15 -3.15
C PHE A 55 -22.09 0.01 -3.40
N ARG A 56 -21.60 -1.21 -3.67
CA ARG A 56 -22.47 -2.39 -3.86
C ARG A 56 -23.30 -2.70 -2.61
N ASN A 57 -22.68 -2.67 -1.43
CA ASN A 57 -23.38 -2.91 -0.16
C ASN A 57 -24.45 -1.85 0.09
N TYR A 58 -24.12 -0.58 -0.15
CA TYR A 58 -25.07 0.53 -0.07
C TYR A 58 -26.26 0.33 -1.02
N THR A 59 -26.01 0.05 -2.30
CA THR A 59 -27.09 -0.20 -3.28
C THR A 59 -27.97 -1.38 -2.88
N GLN A 60 -27.37 -2.47 -2.38
CA GLN A 60 -28.14 -3.60 -1.88
C GLN A 60 -29.01 -3.23 -0.67
N THR A 61 -28.51 -2.40 0.24
CA THR A 61 -29.29 -1.88 1.37
C THR A 61 -30.50 -1.08 0.89
N VAL A 62 -30.32 -0.17 -0.07
CA VAL A 62 -31.42 0.62 -0.65
C VAL A 62 -32.47 -0.29 -1.31
N LEU A 63 -32.03 -1.33 -2.05
CA LEU A 63 -32.93 -2.31 -2.65
C LEU A 63 -33.72 -3.10 -1.59
N ASN A 64 -33.07 -3.52 -0.51
CA ASN A 64 -33.72 -4.24 0.57
C ASN A 64 -34.76 -3.36 1.29
N ILE A 65 -34.44 -2.07 1.52
CA ILE A 65 -35.38 -1.09 2.07
C ILE A 65 -36.58 -0.95 1.12
N GLY A 66 -36.33 -0.77 -0.17
CA GLY A 66 -37.38 -0.65 -1.18
C GLY A 66 -38.29 -1.89 -1.26
N LEU A 67 -37.72 -3.11 -1.20
CA LEU A 67 -38.48 -4.36 -1.18
C LEU A 67 -39.34 -4.52 0.09
N ASN A 68 -38.85 -4.04 1.23
CA ASN A 68 -39.56 -4.14 2.50
C ASN A 68 -40.57 -3.01 2.70
N SER A 69 -40.48 -1.93 1.92
CA SER A 69 -41.44 -0.85 1.97
C SER A 69 -42.75 -1.22 1.27
N LYS A 70 -43.88 -1.03 1.96
CA LYS A 70 -45.22 -1.21 1.38
C LYS A 70 -45.69 -0.02 0.56
N VAL A 71 -44.92 1.07 0.56
CA VAL A 71 -45.21 2.34 -0.11
C VAL A 71 -43.96 2.87 -0.82
N GLY A 72 -44.16 3.65 -1.88
CA GLY A 72 -43.07 4.36 -2.53
C GLY A 72 -42.36 5.29 -1.53
N MET A 73 -41.03 5.33 -1.57
CA MET A 73 -40.23 6.20 -0.70
C MET A 73 -39.60 7.33 -1.50
N LEU A 74 -39.57 8.53 -0.93
CA LEU A 74 -38.87 9.67 -1.50
C LEU A 74 -37.38 9.55 -1.19
N VAL A 75 -36.53 9.71 -2.21
CA VAL A 75 -35.06 9.57 -2.08
C VAL A 75 -34.49 10.57 -1.09
N ASP A 76 -34.96 11.81 -1.11
CA ASP A 76 -34.52 12.88 -0.19
C ASP A 76 -34.79 12.56 1.28
N ASN A 77 -35.74 11.67 1.56
CA ASN A 77 -36.06 11.23 2.93
C ASN A 77 -35.26 9.99 3.36
N ILE A 78 -34.55 9.34 2.44
CA ILE A 78 -33.70 8.17 2.73
C ILE A 78 -32.26 8.59 2.96
N LEU A 79 -31.77 9.57 2.19
CA LEU A 79 -30.36 9.94 2.19
C LEU A 79 -30.06 10.90 3.35
N PRO A 80 -29.11 10.56 4.25
CA PRO A 80 -28.71 11.46 5.31
C PRO A 80 -27.83 12.61 4.79
N ASP A 81 -27.87 13.75 5.48
CA ASP A 81 -26.95 14.87 5.26
C ASP A 81 -25.48 14.45 5.45
N PRO A 82 -24.52 15.03 4.69
CA PRO A 82 -23.09 14.74 4.86
C PRO A 82 -22.57 14.86 6.30
N THR A 83 -23.12 15.77 7.11
CA THR A 83 -22.77 15.94 8.52
C THR A 83 -23.16 14.71 9.35
N THR A 84 -24.34 14.16 9.10
CA THR A 84 -24.81 12.91 9.72
C THR A 84 -23.92 11.74 9.33
N ILE A 85 -23.49 11.67 8.06
CA ILE A 85 -22.54 10.64 7.61
C ILE A 85 -21.20 10.80 8.34
N ASN A 86 -20.68 12.02 8.46
CA ASN A 86 -19.43 12.30 9.16
C ASN A 86 -19.50 11.91 10.64
N GLY A 87 -20.57 12.29 11.34
CA GLY A 87 -20.80 11.90 12.73
C GLY A 87 -20.84 10.38 12.91
N ASN A 88 -21.55 9.67 12.03
CA ASN A 88 -21.59 8.21 12.03
C ASN A 88 -20.21 7.56 11.78
N VAL A 89 -19.41 8.12 10.88
CA VAL A 89 -18.04 7.64 10.63
C VAL A 89 -17.15 7.86 11.85
N GLN A 90 -17.23 9.01 12.51
CA GLN A 90 -16.46 9.31 13.72
C GLN A 90 -16.85 8.38 14.87
N MET A 91 -18.14 8.20 15.13
CA MET A 91 -18.65 7.28 16.16
C MET A 91 -18.14 5.86 15.93
N ARG A 92 -18.26 5.33 14.70
CA ARG A 92 -17.76 4.00 14.34
C ARG A 92 -16.24 3.89 14.45
N SER A 93 -15.51 4.96 14.10
CA SER A 93 -14.05 5.01 14.27
C SER A 93 -13.66 4.91 15.75
N ASN A 94 -14.34 5.68 16.62
CA ASN A 94 -14.07 5.67 18.06
C ASN A 94 -14.39 4.31 18.68
N ALA A 95 -15.54 3.72 18.37
CA ALA A 95 -15.87 2.37 18.81
C ALA A 95 -14.82 1.34 18.33
N GLY A 96 -14.37 1.45 17.08
CA GLY A 96 -13.28 0.63 16.55
C GLY A 96 -11.96 0.81 17.29
N ARG A 97 -11.61 2.06 17.67
CA ARG A 97 -10.41 2.37 18.46
C ARG A 97 -10.47 1.77 19.86
N GLU A 98 -11.63 1.77 20.51
CA GLU A 98 -11.80 1.14 21.83
C GLU A 98 -11.55 -0.37 21.76
N ILE A 99 -12.17 -1.05 20.79
CA ILE A 99 -11.98 -2.49 20.55
C ILE A 99 -10.51 -2.81 20.27
N LEU A 100 -9.87 -2.04 19.38
CA LEU A 100 -8.46 -2.21 19.04
C LEU A 100 -7.55 -1.96 20.25
N THR A 101 -7.81 -0.90 21.02
CA THR A 101 -7.03 -0.56 22.21
C THR A 101 -7.08 -1.68 23.25
N ALA A 102 -8.26 -2.26 23.49
CA ALA A 102 -8.41 -3.39 24.39
C ALA A 102 -7.60 -4.61 23.91
N ALA A 103 -7.65 -4.92 22.61
CA ALA A 103 -6.88 -6.02 22.03
C ALA A 103 -5.36 -5.78 22.11
N LEU A 104 -4.89 -4.57 21.81
CA LEU A 104 -3.48 -4.20 21.91
C LEU A 104 -2.97 -4.27 23.36
N LYS A 105 -3.74 -3.76 24.32
CA LYS A 105 -3.41 -3.89 25.75
C LYS A 105 -3.29 -5.35 26.17
N ALA A 106 -4.20 -6.21 25.72
CA ALA A 106 -4.14 -7.65 26.00
C ALA A 106 -2.89 -8.31 25.38
N HIS A 107 -2.53 -7.95 24.14
CA HIS A 107 -1.32 -8.46 23.49
C HIS A 107 -0.05 -8.01 24.21
N LEU A 108 0.04 -6.73 24.59
CA LEU A 108 1.16 -6.19 25.35
C LEU A 108 1.31 -6.87 26.71
N ALA A 109 0.20 -7.13 27.41
CA ALA A 109 0.21 -7.87 28.68
C ALA A 109 0.69 -9.32 28.53
N GLN A 110 0.56 -9.92 27.34
CA GLN A 110 1.08 -11.24 27.02
C GLN A 110 2.56 -11.22 26.57
N GLY A 111 3.20 -10.04 26.56
CA GLY A 111 4.58 -9.88 26.10
C GLY A 111 4.72 -9.91 24.56
N ILE A 112 3.62 -9.76 23.82
CA ILE A 112 3.66 -9.66 22.35
C ILE A 112 4.27 -8.31 21.98
N ARG A 113 5.33 -8.34 21.16
CA ARG A 113 5.96 -7.14 20.61
C ARG A 113 5.16 -6.61 19.42
N ILE A 114 5.08 -5.29 19.30
CA ILE A 114 4.35 -4.60 18.23
C ILE A 114 5.36 -3.96 17.28
N GLY A 115 5.20 -4.21 15.98
CA GLY A 115 5.89 -3.45 14.93
C GLY A 115 4.93 -2.43 14.34
N ASN A 116 5.37 -1.18 14.20
CA ASN A 116 4.62 -0.12 13.55
C ASN A 116 5.40 0.39 12.34
N THR A 117 4.72 0.51 11.19
CA THR A 117 5.28 1.20 10.03
C THR A 117 4.93 2.68 10.11
N THR A 118 5.92 3.54 9.95
CA THR A 118 5.71 4.98 9.86
C THR A 118 5.99 5.41 8.44
N ASP A 119 4.93 5.57 7.67
CA ASP A 119 5.00 6.11 6.32
C ASP A 119 5.05 7.63 6.39
N ILE A 120 6.27 8.17 6.48
CA ILE A 120 6.48 9.61 6.37
C ILE A 120 6.45 9.97 4.89
N TRP A 121 5.30 10.42 4.43
CA TRP A 121 5.20 11.21 3.21
C TRP A 121 5.37 12.67 3.62
N ILE A 122 6.30 13.38 3.00
CA ILE A 122 6.58 14.78 3.38
C ILE A 122 5.32 15.60 3.11
N ASP A 123 4.60 15.98 4.17
CA ASP A 123 3.39 16.82 4.09
C ASP A 123 3.66 18.16 3.40
N ASP A 124 4.89 18.66 3.44
CA ASP A 124 5.28 19.85 2.69
C ASP A 124 5.27 19.63 1.17
N ILE A 125 5.48 18.40 0.66
CA ILE A 125 5.27 18.08 -0.76
C ILE A 125 3.78 18.14 -1.09
N ASN A 126 2.88 17.76 -0.17
CA ASN A 126 1.44 17.90 -0.38
C ASN A 126 1.00 19.36 -0.34
N LYS A 127 1.57 20.18 0.55
CA LYS A 127 1.35 21.64 0.57
C LYS A 127 1.86 22.31 -0.71
N VAL A 128 3.05 21.94 -1.19
CA VAL A 128 3.61 22.43 -2.46
C VAL A 128 2.77 21.95 -3.66
N LYS A 129 2.28 20.71 -3.65
CA LYS A 129 1.33 20.21 -4.67
C LYS A 129 0.01 20.98 -4.64
N ALA A 130 -0.54 21.25 -3.46
CA ALA A 130 -1.75 22.04 -3.30
C ALA A 130 -1.56 23.47 -3.82
N LEU A 131 -0.41 24.10 -3.54
CA LEU A 131 -0.05 25.40 -4.07
C LEU A 131 0.09 25.38 -5.60
N VAL A 132 0.76 24.38 -6.17
CA VAL A 132 0.88 24.21 -7.63
C VAL A 132 -0.51 23.98 -8.27
N THR A 133 -1.38 23.20 -7.62
CA THR A 133 -2.77 23.01 -8.07
C THR A 133 -3.56 24.31 -8.01
N TYR A 134 -3.43 25.09 -6.93
CA TYR A 134 -4.06 26.40 -6.81
C TYR A 134 -3.58 27.37 -7.92
N VAL A 135 -2.27 27.49 -8.14
CA VAL A 135 -1.70 28.35 -9.20
C VAL A 135 -2.23 27.98 -10.58
N LYS A 136 -2.43 26.68 -10.85
CA LYS A 136 -3.02 26.20 -12.11
C LYS A 136 -4.53 26.46 -12.20
N GLN A 137 -5.28 26.21 -11.13
CA GLN A 137 -6.74 26.43 -11.08
C GLN A 137 -7.10 27.91 -11.18
N ALA A 138 -6.30 28.78 -10.55
CA ALA A 138 -6.45 30.23 -10.60
C ALA A 138 -5.87 30.85 -11.89
N ASN A 139 -5.37 30.04 -12.82
CA ASN A 139 -4.73 30.46 -14.08
C ASN A 139 -3.57 31.46 -13.90
N LEU A 140 -2.91 31.44 -12.73
CA LEU A 140 -1.75 32.29 -12.40
C LEU A 140 -0.45 31.78 -13.05
N GLN A 141 -0.55 30.78 -13.92
CA GLN A 141 0.60 30.10 -14.53
C GLN A 141 1.36 30.99 -15.52
N ASP A 142 0.66 31.96 -16.11
CA ASP A 142 1.20 32.91 -17.11
C ASP A 142 1.87 34.14 -16.46
N GLU A 143 1.62 34.38 -15.17
CA GLU A 143 2.21 35.48 -14.38
C GLU A 143 3.59 35.13 -13.80
N ILE A 144 3.99 33.87 -13.89
CA ILE A 144 5.27 33.38 -13.38
C ILE A 144 6.21 33.00 -14.51
N ALA A 145 7.42 33.56 -14.49
CA ALA A 145 8.42 33.44 -15.55
C ALA A 145 8.87 31.99 -15.87
N LYS A 146 8.58 31.03 -14.98
CA LYS A 146 8.87 29.61 -15.17
C LYS A 146 7.63 28.78 -14.85
N THR A 147 7.26 27.88 -15.77
CA THR A 147 6.09 27.02 -15.60
C THR A 147 6.26 26.08 -14.40
N LEU A 148 5.27 26.05 -13.50
CA LEU A 148 5.24 25.10 -12.38
C LEU A 148 4.77 23.75 -12.91
N LYS A 149 5.71 22.80 -12.97
CA LYS A 149 5.42 21.41 -13.32
C LYS A 149 4.97 20.67 -12.07
N GLN A 150 3.82 20.04 -12.17
CA GLN A 150 3.36 19.12 -11.14
C GLN A 150 3.86 17.74 -11.54
N GLU A 151 4.93 17.28 -10.92
CA GLU A 151 5.27 15.86 -11.00
C GLU A 151 4.39 15.07 -10.04
N ASN A 152 3.67 14.10 -10.59
CA ASN A 152 2.97 13.15 -9.77
C ASN A 152 3.99 12.14 -9.25
N ALA A 153 4.58 12.45 -8.09
CA ALA A 153 5.46 11.55 -7.34
C ALA A 153 4.68 10.38 -6.71
N THR A 154 3.77 9.72 -7.43
CA THR A 154 3.26 8.41 -7.00
C THR A 154 4.25 7.33 -7.44
N ARG A 155 5.29 7.14 -6.62
CA ARG A 155 6.26 6.03 -6.68
C ARG A 155 7.18 6.08 -7.91
N TRP A 156 8.48 5.82 -7.72
CA TRP A 156 9.47 5.69 -8.80
C TRP A 156 9.07 4.66 -9.87
N ASN A 157 8.23 3.68 -9.50
CA ASN A 157 7.64 2.68 -10.40
C ASN A 157 6.84 3.30 -11.55
N PHE A 158 6.33 4.53 -11.43
CA PHE A 158 5.62 5.18 -12.53
C PHE A 158 6.53 5.38 -13.75
N ALA A 159 7.78 5.83 -13.54
CA ALA A 159 8.75 5.99 -14.63
C ALA A 159 9.06 4.65 -15.31
N LEU A 160 9.23 3.58 -14.55
CA LEU A 160 9.40 2.23 -15.09
C LEU A 160 8.17 1.76 -15.87
N CYS A 161 6.96 1.95 -15.34
CA CYS A 161 5.72 1.64 -16.04
C CYS A 161 5.59 2.41 -17.37
N CYS A 162 5.97 3.70 -17.37
CA CYS A 162 6.02 4.51 -18.59
C CYS A 162 7.03 3.95 -19.59
N MET A 163 8.25 3.60 -19.17
CA MET A 163 9.26 3.00 -20.05
C MET A 163 8.78 1.68 -20.65
N ILE A 164 8.18 0.79 -19.83
CA ILE A 164 7.58 -0.47 -20.30
C ILE A 164 6.45 -0.20 -21.30
N SER A 165 5.59 0.78 -21.04
CA SER A 165 4.50 1.15 -21.96
C SER A 165 5.05 1.69 -23.29
N VAL A 166 6.11 2.50 -23.24
CA VAL A 166 6.76 3.04 -24.44
C VAL A 166 7.39 1.91 -25.25
N ASP A 167 8.20 1.04 -24.63
CA ASP A 167 8.84 -0.11 -25.32
C ASP A 167 7.80 -1.01 -26.02
N LYS A 168 6.70 -1.34 -25.34
CA LYS A 168 5.61 -2.16 -25.91
C LYS A 168 4.90 -1.50 -27.09
N THR A 169 4.71 -0.18 -27.05
CA THR A 169 3.95 0.56 -28.08
C THR A 169 4.84 1.11 -29.19
N LEU A 170 6.16 1.05 -29.02
CA LEU A 170 7.15 1.64 -29.91
C LEU A 170 7.05 1.16 -31.37
N PRO A 171 6.90 -0.15 -31.66
CA PRO A 171 6.79 -0.62 -33.04
C PRO A 171 5.55 -0.08 -33.77
N GLU A 172 4.42 0.00 -33.07
CA GLU A 172 3.17 0.54 -33.60
C GLU A 172 3.26 2.06 -33.78
N LEU A 173 3.78 2.76 -32.78
CA LEU A 173 3.99 4.20 -32.81
C LEU A 173 4.90 4.61 -33.97
N THR A 174 5.95 3.83 -34.23
CA THR A 174 6.89 4.06 -35.32
C THR A 174 6.18 3.98 -36.68
N LYS A 175 5.36 2.94 -36.89
CA LYS A 175 4.55 2.80 -38.12
C LYS A 175 3.58 3.97 -38.33
N ILE A 176 2.86 4.37 -37.28
CA ILE A 176 1.90 5.49 -37.34
C ILE A 176 2.62 6.81 -37.65
N LEU A 177 3.78 7.06 -37.02
CA LEU A 177 4.53 8.29 -37.21
C LEU A 177 5.17 8.37 -38.60
N HIS A 178 5.67 7.25 -39.14
CA HIS A 178 6.13 7.17 -40.52
C HIS A 178 5.01 7.45 -41.51
N ALA A 179 3.83 6.85 -41.32
CA ALA A 179 2.67 7.06 -42.19
C ALA A 179 2.12 8.51 -42.17
N ARG A 180 2.31 9.24 -41.07
CA ARG A 180 1.81 10.62 -40.89
C ARG A 180 2.81 11.71 -41.30
N GLY A 181 4.02 11.36 -41.73
CA GLY A 181 4.98 12.29 -42.33
C GLY A 181 5.45 13.46 -41.45
N ARG A 182 5.30 13.37 -40.12
CA ARG A 182 5.65 14.49 -39.21
C ARG A 182 7.08 14.35 -38.68
N GLY A 183 7.75 15.48 -38.43
CA GLY A 183 9.06 15.58 -37.77
C GLY A 183 9.20 14.93 -36.38
N LEU A 184 8.17 14.22 -35.91
CA LEU A 184 8.19 13.35 -34.73
C LEU A 184 8.90 12.00 -34.96
N VAL A 185 9.07 11.54 -36.20
CA VAL A 185 9.91 10.35 -36.49
C VAL A 185 11.33 10.57 -35.96
N SER A 186 11.86 11.79 -36.12
CA SER A 186 13.16 12.20 -35.59
C SER A 186 13.26 12.17 -34.05
N LYS A 187 12.13 12.17 -33.34
CA LYS A 187 12.09 12.08 -31.88
C LYS A 187 12.14 10.64 -31.42
N VAL A 188 11.44 9.73 -32.11
CA VAL A 188 11.49 8.29 -31.83
C VAL A 188 12.83 7.69 -32.22
N SER A 189 13.42 8.14 -33.34
CA SER A 189 14.73 7.67 -33.79
C SER A 189 15.90 8.08 -32.88
N LYS A 190 15.68 9.01 -31.93
CA LYS A 190 16.67 9.39 -30.92
C LYS A 190 16.64 8.49 -29.69
N ILE A 191 15.62 7.64 -29.55
CA ILE A 191 15.51 6.70 -28.44
C ILE A 191 16.41 5.52 -28.76
N ASP A 192 17.42 5.31 -27.93
CA ASP A 192 18.20 4.08 -27.98
C ASP A 192 17.34 2.93 -27.43
N HIS A 193 16.81 2.12 -28.34
CA HIS A 193 15.93 1.00 -28.02
C HIS A 193 16.62 -0.07 -27.17
N GLU A 194 17.91 -0.33 -27.41
CA GLU A 194 18.63 -1.37 -26.71
C GLU A 194 18.97 -0.89 -25.30
N LEU A 195 19.40 0.36 -25.13
CA LEU A 195 19.61 0.94 -23.81
C LEU A 195 18.31 1.06 -23.00
N LEU A 196 17.19 1.40 -23.64
CA LEU A 196 15.87 1.43 -22.99
C LEU A 196 15.48 0.04 -22.47
N LYS A 197 15.67 -1.01 -23.27
CA LYS A 197 15.39 -2.39 -22.86
C LYS A 197 16.33 -2.85 -21.75
N GLU A 198 17.61 -2.53 -21.83
CA GLU A 198 18.59 -2.83 -20.78
C GLU A 198 18.19 -2.15 -19.47
N LEU A 199 17.77 -0.88 -19.52
CA LEU A 199 17.29 -0.14 -18.35
C LEU A 199 16.00 -0.72 -17.76
N ILE A 200 15.03 -1.09 -18.60
CA ILE A 200 13.81 -1.77 -18.15
C ILE A 200 14.18 -3.09 -17.45
N ALA A 201 14.98 -3.93 -18.11
CA ALA A 201 15.42 -5.21 -17.55
C ALA A 201 16.19 -5.05 -16.24
N PHE A 202 17.00 -3.98 -16.13
CA PHE A 202 17.71 -3.67 -14.90
C PHE A 202 16.80 -3.24 -13.75
N LEU A 203 15.76 -2.45 -14.02
CA LEU A 203 14.87 -1.90 -12.99
C LEU A 203 13.76 -2.87 -12.53
N VAL A 204 13.39 -3.85 -13.35
CA VAL A 204 12.34 -4.84 -13.01
C VAL A 204 12.61 -5.57 -11.68
N PRO A 205 13.81 -6.11 -11.40
CA PRO A 205 14.10 -6.74 -10.10
C PRO A 205 13.91 -5.82 -8.89
N PHE A 206 14.14 -4.51 -9.04
CA PHE A 206 13.89 -3.53 -7.98
C PHE A 206 12.40 -3.34 -7.73
N GLN A 207 11.58 -3.38 -8.78
CA GLN A 207 10.13 -3.30 -8.67
C GLN A 207 9.58 -4.56 -7.99
N GLU A 208 10.07 -5.74 -8.39
CA GLU A 208 9.71 -7.02 -7.76
C GLU A 208 10.04 -7.03 -6.27
N ALA A 209 11.26 -6.61 -5.90
CA ALA A 209 11.66 -6.48 -4.50
C ALA A 209 10.76 -5.51 -3.74
N THR A 210 10.44 -4.36 -4.33
CA THR A 210 9.55 -3.36 -3.72
C THR A 210 8.16 -3.94 -3.46
N LEU A 211 7.54 -4.56 -4.46
CA LEU A 211 6.21 -5.15 -4.33
C LEU A 211 6.17 -6.30 -3.31
N ALA A 212 7.22 -7.12 -3.28
CA ALA A 212 7.31 -8.24 -2.35
C ALA A 212 7.52 -7.79 -0.89
N LEU A 213 8.20 -6.67 -0.67
CA LEU A 213 8.46 -6.13 0.68
C LEU A 213 7.36 -5.19 1.18
N GLU A 214 6.62 -4.53 0.28
CA GLU A 214 5.48 -3.64 0.62
C GLU A 214 4.21 -4.41 1.03
N MET A 215 4.19 -5.74 0.95
CA MET A 215 3.02 -6.53 1.38
C MET A 215 2.81 -6.40 2.89
N PHE A 216 1.58 -6.09 3.31
CA PHE A 216 1.21 -5.97 4.73
C PHE A 216 0.35 -7.13 5.24
N ALA A 217 -0.24 -7.93 4.34
CA ALA A 217 -1.10 -9.07 4.70
C ALA A 217 -0.32 -10.36 5.01
N GLU A 218 0.95 -10.42 4.63
CA GLU A 218 1.84 -11.57 4.86
C GLU A 218 3.14 -11.11 5.52
N PRO A 219 3.83 -11.96 6.29
CA PRO A 219 5.15 -11.62 6.81
C PRO A 219 6.16 -11.34 5.69
N THR A 220 6.85 -10.20 5.75
CA THR A 220 7.82 -9.79 4.72
C THR A 220 9.25 -9.64 5.22
N ILE A 221 9.47 -9.37 6.51
CA ILE A 221 10.79 -9.10 7.13
C ILE A 221 11.81 -10.21 6.79
N HIS A 222 11.38 -11.47 6.79
CA HIS A 222 12.25 -12.62 6.47
C HIS A 222 12.77 -12.64 5.02
N ARG A 223 12.17 -11.85 4.12
CA ARG A 223 12.56 -11.76 2.70
C ARG A 223 13.62 -10.69 2.45
N GLU A 224 13.87 -9.81 3.40
CA GLU A 224 14.74 -8.65 3.18
C GLU A 224 16.17 -9.03 2.84
N LEU A 225 16.76 -9.98 3.58
CA LEU A 225 18.13 -10.44 3.33
C LEU A 225 18.27 -11.05 1.92
N TYR A 226 17.26 -11.82 1.51
CA TYR A 226 17.18 -12.41 0.18
C TYR A 226 17.16 -11.33 -0.91
N PHE A 227 16.24 -10.36 -0.81
CA PHE A 227 16.13 -9.30 -1.82
C PHE A 227 17.35 -8.39 -1.84
N ARG A 228 17.88 -8.02 -0.67
CA ARG A 228 19.11 -7.22 -0.59
C ARG A 228 20.26 -7.91 -1.33
N GLN A 229 20.50 -9.19 -1.07
CA GLN A 229 21.59 -9.90 -1.72
C GLN A 229 21.36 -10.08 -3.23
N ASN A 230 20.13 -10.36 -3.64
CA ASN A 230 19.81 -10.48 -5.06
C ASN A 230 19.99 -9.17 -5.81
N LEU A 231 19.59 -8.04 -5.23
CA LEU A 231 19.81 -6.72 -5.83
C LEU A 231 21.31 -6.38 -5.90
N LEU A 232 22.09 -6.75 -4.88
CA LEU A 232 23.56 -6.58 -4.93
C LEU A 232 24.20 -7.44 -6.02
N LYS A 233 23.77 -8.70 -6.18
CA LYS A 233 24.22 -9.58 -7.28
C LYS A 233 23.83 -9.00 -8.64
N HIS A 234 22.61 -8.47 -8.76
CA HIS A 234 22.11 -7.83 -9.98
C HIS A 234 22.89 -6.55 -10.35
N CYS A 235 23.47 -5.88 -9.36
CA CYS A 235 24.38 -4.74 -9.56
C CYS A 235 25.83 -5.14 -9.83
N GLN A 236 26.15 -6.42 -10.03
CA GLN A 236 27.48 -6.83 -10.48
C GLN A 236 27.65 -6.52 -11.97
N VAL A 237 28.81 -5.95 -12.32
CA VAL A 237 29.15 -5.60 -13.70
C VAL A 237 29.46 -6.85 -14.50
N VAL A 238 28.82 -6.98 -15.64
CA VAL A 238 29.03 -8.06 -16.62
C VAL A 238 29.91 -7.52 -17.74
N ALA A 239 31.23 -7.74 -17.62
CA ALA A 239 32.22 -7.17 -18.53
C ALA A 239 32.31 -7.87 -19.90
N ALA A 240 31.77 -9.09 -20.01
CA ALA A 240 31.73 -9.90 -21.23
C ALA A 240 30.49 -10.79 -21.22
N ASP A 241 30.05 -11.26 -22.39
CA ASP A 241 28.94 -12.20 -22.51
C ASP A 241 29.26 -13.50 -21.73
N ILE A 242 28.33 -13.94 -20.89
CA ILE A 242 28.46 -15.17 -20.10
C ILE A 242 27.44 -16.18 -20.59
N THR A 243 27.92 -17.29 -21.16
CA THR A 243 27.07 -18.42 -21.57
C THR A 243 27.08 -19.50 -20.50
N THR A 244 25.89 -19.84 -19.99
CA THR A 244 25.69 -20.91 -19.02
C THR A 244 24.88 -22.02 -19.66
N LYS A 245 25.32 -23.27 -19.49
CA LYS A 245 24.53 -24.46 -19.84
C LYS A 245 23.79 -24.93 -18.59
N GLU A 246 22.47 -24.91 -18.65
CA GLU A 246 21.62 -25.44 -17.59
C GLU A 246 21.57 -26.98 -17.62
N LYS A 247 21.09 -27.58 -16.54
CA LYS A 247 21.06 -29.05 -16.36
C LYS A 247 20.12 -29.76 -17.35
N ASP A 248 19.17 -29.04 -17.91
CA ASP A 248 18.23 -29.49 -18.93
C ASP A 248 18.80 -29.36 -20.37
N GLY A 249 20.03 -28.83 -20.51
CA GLY A 249 20.67 -28.58 -21.80
C GLY A 249 20.37 -27.19 -22.40
N THR A 250 19.55 -26.38 -21.74
CA THR A 250 19.24 -25.00 -22.18
C THR A 250 20.48 -24.12 -22.05
N ILE A 251 20.81 -23.37 -23.11
CA ILE A 251 21.92 -22.41 -23.11
C ILE A 251 21.34 -21.03 -22.83
N THR A 252 21.70 -20.44 -21.69
CA THR A 252 21.36 -19.06 -21.34
C THR A 252 22.58 -18.16 -21.48
N THR A 253 22.47 -17.13 -22.34
CA THR A 253 23.52 -16.13 -22.53
C THR A 253 23.13 -14.84 -21.81
N LEU A 254 23.89 -14.48 -20.78
CA LEU A 254 23.85 -13.17 -20.16
C LEU A 254 24.73 -12.23 -20.98
N LYS A 255 24.12 -11.20 -21.59
CA LYS A 255 24.85 -10.22 -22.38
C LYS A 255 25.73 -9.33 -21.51
N LYS A 256 26.85 -8.89 -22.08
CA LYS A 256 27.70 -7.83 -21.58
C LYS A 256 26.89 -6.55 -21.36
N ASP A 257 27.18 -5.88 -20.25
CA ASP A 257 26.60 -4.57 -19.93
C ASP A 257 27.08 -3.49 -20.91
N SER A 258 26.20 -2.56 -21.25
CA SER A 258 26.61 -1.35 -21.98
C SER A 258 27.55 -0.49 -21.15
N SER A 259 28.27 0.42 -21.80
CA SER A 259 29.18 1.36 -21.11
C SER A 259 28.47 2.19 -20.04
N ALA A 260 27.20 2.52 -20.26
CA ALA A 260 26.36 3.20 -19.27
C ALA A 260 26.15 2.33 -18.02
N PHE A 261 25.82 1.05 -18.20
CA PHE A 261 25.57 0.12 -17.09
C PHE A 261 26.83 -0.29 -16.33
N ILE A 262 27.97 -0.39 -17.02
CA ILE A 262 29.28 -0.58 -16.38
C ILE A 262 29.56 0.55 -15.37
N ALA A 263 29.20 1.79 -15.70
CA ALA A 263 29.37 2.94 -14.80
C ALA A 263 28.25 3.10 -13.76
N LEU A 264 27.03 2.65 -14.07
CA LEU A 264 25.84 2.84 -13.24
C LEU A 264 25.72 1.80 -12.11
N LYS A 265 25.93 0.52 -12.44
CA LYS A 265 25.74 -0.60 -11.51
C LYS A 265 26.54 -0.48 -10.20
N PRO A 266 27.82 -0.06 -10.20
CA PRO A 266 28.56 0.13 -8.96
C PRO A 266 27.93 1.16 -8.02
N LYS A 267 27.41 2.27 -8.57
CA LYS A 267 26.73 3.31 -7.78
C LYS A 267 25.45 2.80 -7.15
N PHE A 268 24.70 1.98 -7.86
CA PHE A 268 23.51 1.32 -7.31
C PHE A 268 23.88 0.33 -6.21
N ALA A 269 24.94 -0.44 -6.39
CA ALA A 269 25.43 -1.34 -5.34
C ALA A 269 25.81 -0.57 -4.07
N GLU A 270 26.48 0.59 -4.21
CA GLU A 270 26.79 1.48 -3.09
C GLU A 270 25.53 2.00 -2.40
N LEU A 271 24.55 2.49 -3.16
CA LEU A 271 23.27 2.96 -2.62
C LEU A 271 22.52 1.85 -1.87
N ILE A 272 22.52 0.62 -2.39
CA ILE A 272 21.92 -0.53 -1.71
C ILE A 272 22.65 -0.79 -0.39
N ARG A 273 23.99 -0.79 -0.38
CA ARG A 273 24.75 -1.01 0.86
C ARG A 273 24.48 0.08 1.90
N GLU A 274 24.39 1.33 1.46
CA GLU A 274 24.20 2.50 2.33
C GLU A 274 22.76 2.58 2.87
N LYS A 275 21.76 2.34 2.03
CA LYS A 275 20.35 2.62 2.37
C LYS A 275 19.57 1.36 2.74
N PHE A 276 19.90 0.21 2.15
CA PHE A 276 19.26 -1.07 2.47
C PHE A 276 20.03 -1.75 3.63
N ILE A 277 19.91 -1.12 4.80
CA ILE A 277 20.51 -1.59 6.04
C ILE A 277 19.62 -2.69 6.62
N TRP A 278 20.25 -3.75 7.12
CA TRP A 278 19.60 -4.78 7.89
C TRP A 278 20.17 -4.79 9.31
N SER A 279 19.48 -5.48 10.20
CA SER A 279 19.80 -5.69 11.61
C SER A 279 19.40 -7.10 12.06
N ASP A 280 19.70 -7.47 13.30
CA ASP A 280 19.48 -8.79 13.88
C ASP A 280 18.06 -9.33 13.67
N ILE A 281 17.03 -8.46 13.69
CA ILE A 281 15.64 -8.88 13.49
C ILE A 281 15.40 -9.51 12.10
N HIS A 282 16.16 -9.12 11.08
CA HIS A 282 16.08 -9.70 9.73
C HIS A 282 16.68 -11.09 9.69
N VAL A 283 17.80 -11.28 10.38
CA VAL A 283 18.46 -12.59 10.51
C VAL A 283 17.56 -13.52 11.29
N ILE A 284 16.99 -13.06 12.42
CA ILE A 284 16.04 -13.82 13.23
C ILE A 284 14.80 -14.20 12.41
N ALA A 285 14.21 -13.25 11.68
CA ALA A 285 13.04 -13.51 10.83
C ALA A 285 13.36 -14.54 9.74
N ALA A 286 14.54 -14.48 9.13
CA ALA A 286 14.98 -15.45 8.12
C ALA A 286 15.31 -16.83 8.73
N LEU A 287 15.81 -16.90 9.97
CA LEU A 287 16.00 -18.15 10.72
C LEU A 287 14.67 -18.84 11.04
N LEU A 288 13.62 -18.07 11.30
CA LEU A 288 12.27 -18.58 11.60
C LEU A 288 11.56 -19.13 10.36
N ASN A 289 12.00 -18.79 9.15
CA ASN A 289 11.43 -19.34 7.92
C ASN A 289 12.25 -20.58 7.45
N PRO A 290 11.62 -21.77 7.39
CA PRO A 290 12.30 -23.01 6.98
C PRO A 290 12.95 -22.95 5.60
N LYS A 291 12.39 -22.16 4.67
CA LYS A 291 12.91 -22.03 3.30
C LYS A 291 14.20 -21.22 3.24
N THR A 292 14.41 -20.30 4.18
CA THR A 292 15.54 -19.37 4.17
C THR A 292 16.61 -19.74 5.19
N LYS A 293 16.25 -20.44 6.27
CA LYS A 293 17.16 -20.80 7.38
C LYS A 293 18.46 -21.45 6.90
N CYS A 294 18.39 -22.37 5.94
CA CYS A 294 19.55 -23.11 5.43
C CYS A 294 20.35 -22.37 4.33
N HIS A 295 20.01 -21.11 4.05
CA HIS A 295 20.57 -20.35 2.92
C HIS A 295 21.06 -18.95 3.34
N LEU A 296 21.21 -18.69 4.64
CA LEU A 296 21.66 -17.39 5.16
C LEU A 296 23.07 -17.03 4.68
N ASP A 297 23.95 -18.02 4.56
CA ASP A 297 25.27 -17.90 3.96
C ASP A 297 25.19 -17.36 2.52
N LYS A 298 24.21 -17.84 1.74
CA LYS A 298 23.96 -17.39 0.36
C LYS A 298 23.38 -15.98 0.27
N PHE A 299 22.92 -15.42 1.39
CA PHE A 299 22.41 -14.05 1.50
C PHE A 299 23.49 -13.04 1.92
N GLY A 300 24.77 -13.46 1.93
CA GLY A 300 25.88 -12.57 2.24
C GLY A 300 25.96 -12.20 3.72
N ILE A 301 25.45 -13.06 4.60
CA ILE A 301 25.56 -12.93 6.05
C ILE A 301 26.70 -13.82 6.52
N ASP A 302 27.65 -13.25 7.26
CA ASP A 302 28.74 -14.01 7.85
C ASP A 302 28.28 -14.93 8.99
N SER A 303 29.10 -15.93 9.32
CA SER A 303 28.78 -16.92 10.34
C SER A 303 28.59 -16.29 11.73
N ALA A 304 29.36 -15.24 12.07
CA ALA A 304 29.25 -14.58 13.37
C ALA A 304 27.89 -13.90 13.56
N ASN A 305 27.36 -13.26 12.52
CA ASN A 305 26.03 -12.65 12.53
C ASN A 305 24.91 -13.71 12.54
N ILE A 306 25.12 -14.86 11.89
CA ILE A 306 24.17 -15.99 11.98
C ILE A 306 24.13 -16.55 13.40
N GLU A 307 25.28 -16.76 14.03
CA GLU A 307 25.40 -17.23 15.42
C GLU A 307 24.78 -16.24 16.41
N LEU A 308 25.05 -14.93 16.23
CA LEU A 308 24.43 -13.88 17.03
C LEU A 308 22.89 -13.90 16.87
N GLY A 309 22.39 -14.02 15.64
CA GLY A 309 20.96 -14.14 15.36
C GLY A 309 20.32 -15.37 16.01
N GLN A 310 21.01 -16.52 15.99
CA GLN A 310 20.56 -17.75 16.68
C GLN A 310 20.49 -17.54 18.19
N LYS A 311 21.54 -16.98 18.80
CA LYS A 311 21.58 -16.67 20.23
C LYS A 311 20.48 -15.69 20.65
N ASN A 312 20.25 -14.65 19.86
CA ASN A 312 19.19 -13.68 20.11
C ASN A 312 17.80 -14.32 20.01
N LEU A 313 17.59 -15.20 19.02
CA LEU A 313 16.34 -15.97 18.89
C LEU A 313 16.13 -16.89 20.11
N GLU A 314 17.16 -17.60 20.57
CA GLU A 314 17.08 -18.43 21.77
C GLU A 314 16.69 -17.62 23.01
N ASN A 315 17.28 -16.44 23.18
CA ASN A 315 16.95 -15.54 24.28
C ASN A 315 15.48 -15.08 24.19
N MET A 316 15.02 -14.68 22.99
CA MET A 316 13.62 -14.33 22.77
C MET A 316 12.65 -15.48 23.09
N MET A 317 13.02 -16.71 22.75
CA MET A 317 12.22 -17.89 23.07
C MET A 317 12.17 -18.15 24.58
N LYS A 318 13.30 -18.01 25.29
CA LYS A 318 13.36 -18.15 26.75
C LYS A 318 12.53 -17.10 27.46
N ASP A 319 12.64 -15.84 27.05
CA ASP A 319 11.86 -14.72 27.61
C ASP A 319 10.35 -14.97 27.46
N HIS A 320 9.93 -15.46 26.29
CA HIS A 320 8.53 -15.82 26.06
C HIS A 320 8.08 -17.00 26.93
N MET A 321 8.93 -18.01 27.14
CA MET A 321 8.61 -19.15 28.02
C MET A 321 8.49 -18.74 29.49
N ILE A 322 9.30 -17.79 29.96
CA ILE A 322 9.29 -17.30 31.34
C ILE A 322 8.09 -16.35 31.57
N GLY A 323 7.85 -15.41 30.65
CA GLY A 323 6.77 -14.41 30.75
C GLY A 323 5.37 -14.99 30.58
N SER A 324 5.23 -16.12 29.89
CA SER A 324 3.92 -16.72 29.62
C SER A 324 3.36 -17.55 30.80
N GLY A 325 4.10 -17.75 31.88
CA GLY A 325 3.64 -18.57 33.01
C GLY A 325 3.24 -19.99 32.60
N ILE A 326 3.74 -20.48 31.45
CA ILE A 326 3.47 -21.84 30.93
C ILE A 326 4.38 -22.85 31.66
N GLY A 327 4.53 -22.66 32.97
CA GLY A 327 4.84 -23.74 33.89
C GLY A 327 3.54 -24.45 34.23
N LYS A 328 3.18 -25.47 33.44
CA LYS A 328 2.11 -26.44 33.74
C LYS A 328 0.68 -25.88 33.83
N ARG A 329 0.08 -25.44 32.71
CA ARG A 329 -1.36 -25.65 32.41
C ARG A 329 -1.74 -25.01 31.07
N SER A 330 -2.59 -25.72 30.33
CA SER A 330 -3.64 -25.19 29.43
C SER A 330 -3.46 -25.42 27.93
N VAL A 331 -3.94 -26.59 27.49
CA VAL A 331 -4.54 -26.85 26.16
C VAL A 331 -5.93 -26.17 26.05
N ARG A 332 -6.34 -25.31 27.00
CA ARG A 332 -7.72 -24.77 27.12
C ARG A 332 -7.89 -23.36 26.53
N SER A 333 -6.83 -22.65 26.12
CA SER A 333 -6.91 -21.24 25.71
C SER A 333 -7.52 -21.01 24.32
N HIS A 334 -7.36 -21.94 23.38
CA HIS A 334 -7.83 -21.77 22.00
C HIS A 334 -9.37 -21.72 21.86
N LYS A 335 -10.10 -22.38 22.78
CA LYS A 335 -11.58 -22.32 22.81
C LYS A 335 -12.09 -20.95 23.28
N LYS A 336 -11.42 -20.33 24.27
CA LYS A 336 -11.83 -19.02 24.82
C LYS A 336 -11.58 -17.87 23.84
N GLN A 337 -10.48 -17.89 23.09
CA GLN A 337 -10.18 -16.87 22.08
C GLN A 337 -11.20 -16.87 20.92
N LYS A 338 -11.61 -18.07 20.47
CA LYS A 338 -12.62 -18.21 19.41
C LYS A 338 -14.01 -17.73 19.87
N GLU A 339 -14.33 -17.88 21.15
CA GLU A 339 -15.59 -17.40 21.72
C GLU A 339 -15.59 -15.89 21.96
N TYR A 340 -14.46 -15.31 22.39
CA TYR A 340 -14.27 -13.87 22.52
C TYR A 340 -14.43 -13.17 21.16
N ASN A 341 -13.75 -13.66 20.11
CA ASN A 341 -13.88 -13.10 18.76
C ASN A 341 -15.32 -13.18 18.22
N ARG A 342 -16.07 -14.23 18.57
CA ARG A 342 -17.51 -14.35 18.25
C ARG A 342 -18.42 -13.42 19.08
N ARG A 343 -17.99 -12.97 20.26
CA ARG A 343 -18.74 -11.98 21.06
C ARG A 343 -18.48 -10.57 20.53
N VAL A 344 -17.22 -10.24 20.19
CA VAL A 344 -16.87 -8.95 19.57
C VAL A 344 -17.58 -8.77 18.23
N ALA A 345 -17.63 -9.81 17.39
CA ALA A 345 -18.35 -9.76 16.12
C ALA A 345 -19.87 -9.60 16.27
N ARG A 346 -20.46 -10.10 17.38
CA ARG A 346 -21.89 -9.92 17.67
C ARG A 346 -22.19 -8.51 18.20
N HIS A 347 -21.38 -7.99 19.12
CA HIS A 347 -21.55 -6.61 19.60
C HIS A 347 -21.40 -5.56 18.49
N LEU A 348 -20.51 -5.79 17.51
CA LEU A 348 -20.42 -4.91 16.33
C LEU A 348 -21.67 -4.96 15.43
N ALA A 349 -22.43 -6.06 15.45
CA ALA A 349 -23.69 -6.18 14.72
C ALA A 349 -24.86 -5.55 15.48
N ASP A 350 -24.88 -5.68 16.81
CA ASP A 350 -25.94 -5.16 17.67
C ASP A 350 -25.96 -3.62 17.68
N TYR A 351 -24.79 -2.96 17.63
CA TYR A 351 -24.66 -1.50 17.46
C TYR A 351 -25.22 -0.96 16.13
N SER A 352 -25.52 -1.83 15.16
CA SER A 352 -26.18 -1.42 13.90
C SER A 352 -27.71 -1.37 14.01
N SER A 353 -28.28 -1.73 15.17
CA SER A 353 -29.73 -1.85 15.37
C SER A 353 -30.33 -0.91 16.43
N GLU A 354 -29.50 -0.20 17.20
CA GLU A 354 -29.99 0.80 18.15
C GLU A 354 -30.23 2.13 17.44
N SER A 355 -31.52 2.45 17.29
CA SER A 355 -32.01 3.72 16.78
C SER A 355 -31.74 4.85 17.76
N ASP A 356 -31.19 5.93 17.23
CA ASP A 356 -30.93 7.22 17.83
C ASP A 356 -32.18 7.78 18.54
N SER A 357 -32.11 7.99 19.85
CA SER A 357 -33.00 8.91 20.54
C SER A 357 -32.18 9.79 21.47
N THR A 358 -32.17 11.09 21.12
CA THR A 358 -31.71 12.24 21.90
C THR A 358 -30.24 12.24 22.33
N ILE A 359 -29.38 12.84 21.51
CA ILE A 359 -28.05 13.31 21.92
C ILE A 359 -28.22 14.72 22.50
N GLU A 360 -28.22 14.85 23.82
CA GLU A 360 -27.86 16.10 24.49
C GLU A 360 -26.34 16.31 24.34
N GLU A 361 -25.95 17.45 23.75
CA GLU A 361 -24.56 17.90 23.72
C GLU A 361 -24.05 18.11 25.16
N LYS A 362 -23.05 17.31 25.56
CA LYS A 362 -22.21 17.62 26.72
C LYS A 362 -20.90 18.28 26.25
N PRO A 363 -20.44 19.34 26.92
CA PRO A 363 -19.22 20.03 26.53
C PRO A 363 -17.99 19.16 26.81
N LEU A 364 -17.04 19.28 25.89
CA LEU A 364 -15.70 18.71 25.88
C LEU A 364 -14.98 19.04 27.20
N ALA A 365 -14.56 18.01 27.94
CA ALA A 365 -13.66 18.15 29.09
C ALA A 365 -12.33 17.45 28.78
N ASP A 366 -11.32 18.30 28.70
CA ASP A 366 -9.87 18.14 28.93
C ASP A 366 -9.12 16.92 28.38
N ASP A 367 -8.16 17.26 27.52
CA ASP A 367 -7.09 16.45 26.97
C ASP A 367 -6.41 15.55 28.02
N VAL A 368 -6.56 14.24 27.86
CA VAL A 368 -5.60 13.28 28.41
C VAL A 368 -4.41 13.23 27.44
N GLN A 369 -3.43 14.10 27.66
CA GLN A 369 -2.09 13.93 27.13
C GLN A 369 -1.52 12.60 27.64
N LEU A 370 -1.59 11.56 26.82
CA LEU A 370 -0.84 10.33 27.02
C LEU A 370 0.61 10.60 26.61
N ASP A 371 1.42 10.98 27.59
CA ASP A 371 2.87 11.07 27.48
C ASP A 371 3.47 9.68 27.24
N PHE A 372 3.70 9.34 25.98
CA PHE A 372 4.40 8.12 25.58
C PHE A 372 5.90 8.38 25.55
N SER A 373 6.54 8.34 26.72
CA SER A 373 7.99 8.11 26.79
C SER A 373 8.30 6.64 26.49
N LEU A 374 8.25 6.26 25.21
CA LEU A 374 8.75 4.98 24.71
C LEU A 374 10.08 5.22 23.99
N ARG A 375 11.13 4.51 24.42
CA ARG A 375 12.39 4.40 23.67
C ARG A 375 12.08 3.75 22.32
N THR A 376 11.94 4.58 21.30
CA THR A 376 11.72 4.17 19.92
C THR A 376 13.08 3.86 19.25
N GLU A 377 13.32 2.59 18.93
CA GLU A 377 14.24 2.27 17.83
C GLU A 377 13.51 2.51 16.51
N THR A 378 13.50 3.78 16.09
CA THR A 378 12.94 4.25 14.81
C THR A 378 13.88 3.88 13.67
N ILE A 379 13.90 2.62 13.23
CA ILE A 379 14.89 2.19 12.23
C ILE A 379 14.30 1.15 11.28
N PHE A 380 13.23 1.42 10.54
CA PHE A 380 12.92 0.51 9.41
C PHE A 380 12.31 1.16 8.17
N VAL A 381 11.33 2.05 8.30
CA VAL A 381 10.59 2.56 7.11
C VAL A 381 11.17 3.85 6.53
N THR A 382 11.82 4.69 7.35
CA THR A 382 12.43 5.95 6.90
C THR A 382 13.49 5.74 5.81
N ARG A 383 14.09 4.54 5.73
CA ARG A 383 15.30 4.30 4.92
C ARG A 383 15.02 3.78 3.51
N VAL A 384 13.97 2.99 3.32
CA VAL A 384 13.46 2.62 1.99
C VAL A 384 12.95 3.87 1.25
N VAL A 385 12.38 4.84 1.97
CA VAL A 385 11.94 6.14 1.41
C VAL A 385 13.13 7.00 0.94
N THR A 386 14.26 7.03 1.66
CA THR A 386 15.48 7.72 1.16
C THR A 386 16.05 7.10 -0.11
N MET A 387 15.95 5.77 -0.28
CA MET A 387 16.32 5.12 -1.54
C MET A 387 15.39 5.56 -2.68
N LYS A 388 14.08 5.71 -2.41
CA LYS A 388 13.09 6.24 -3.36
C LYS A 388 13.35 7.70 -3.75
N ALA A 389 13.79 8.54 -2.81
CA ALA A 389 14.05 9.97 -3.06
C ALA A 389 15.35 10.23 -3.84
N HIS A 390 16.43 9.49 -3.57
CA HIS A 390 17.71 9.69 -4.26
C HIS A 390 17.80 9.01 -5.64
N PHE A 391 17.07 7.93 -5.87
CA PHE A 391 16.86 7.40 -7.23
C PHE A 391 16.33 8.47 -8.18
N TYR A 392 15.47 9.36 -7.65
CA TYR A 392 14.86 10.45 -8.38
C TYR A 392 15.89 11.52 -8.78
N LEU A 393 16.69 11.99 -7.82
CA LEU A 393 17.73 13.00 -8.04
C LEU A 393 18.85 12.52 -8.98
N ASN A 394 19.23 11.25 -8.89
CA ASN A 394 20.28 10.70 -9.75
C ASN A 394 19.81 10.41 -11.19
N MET A 395 18.55 10.02 -11.41
CA MET A 395 18.05 9.86 -12.79
C MET A 395 17.93 11.20 -13.54
N GLU A 396 17.56 12.29 -12.85
CA GLU A 396 17.54 13.64 -13.47
C GLU A 396 18.93 14.11 -13.90
N PHE A 397 19.97 13.82 -13.12
CA PHE A 397 21.34 14.24 -13.42
C PHE A 397 21.95 13.53 -14.64
N TYR A 398 21.54 12.29 -14.92
CA TYR A 398 22.11 11.49 -16.02
C TYR A 398 21.34 11.58 -17.33
N PHE A 399 20.03 11.86 -17.31
CA PHE A 399 19.21 12.02 -18.52
C PHE A 399 18.89 13.48 -18.88
N GLY A 400 19.16 14.42 -17.98
CA GLY A 400 19.14 15.86 -18.24
C GLY A 400 20.43 16.33 -18.91
N GLY A 401 20.52 16.18 -20.23
CA GLY A 401 21.66 16.67 -21.02
C GLY A 401 21.89 18.18 -20.89
N ARG A 402 22.73 18.59 -19.93
CA ARG A 402 23.52 19.82 -19.98
C ARG A 402 24.90 19.56 -19.41
N SER A 403 25.86 19.42 -20.32
CA SER A 403 27.27 19.64 -20.04
C SER A 403 27.44 21.09 -19.61
N ILE A 404 27.69 21.33 -18.32
CA ILE A 404 28.32 22.58 -17.90
C ILE A 404 29.82 22.34 -18.03
N LYS A 405 30.37 22.78 -19.16
CA LYS A 405 31.81 22.94 -19.37
C LYS A 405 32.34 23.90 -18.31
N THR A 406 33.13 23.40 -17.38
CA THR A 406 34.00 24.22 -16.54
C THR A 406 35.21 24.65 -17.37
N ASN A 407 35.10 25.78 -18.05
CA ASN A 407 36.26 26.47 -18.60
C ASN A 407 36.85 27.42 -17.53
N SER A 408 38.09 27.09 -17.17
CA SER A 408 39.21 27.86 -16.63
C SER A 408 39.11 29.39 -16.47
N MET A 409 39.75 29.84 -15.37
CA MET A 409 40.53 31.08 -15.14
C MET A 409 39.83 32.44 -15.30
N TYR A 410 39.87 33.25 -14.24
CA TYR A 410 40.82 34.37 -14.10
C TYR A 410 41.09 34.69 -12.63
N PHE A 411 42.36 34.98 -12.34
CA PHE A 411 42.94 35.48 -11.09
C PHE A 411 42.95 37.03 -11.07
N PHE A 412 43.28 37.60 -9.91
CA PHE A 412 43.52 39.01 -9.54
C PHE A 412 42.26 39.84 -9.26
N HIS A 413 42.12 40.55 -8.13
CA HIS A 413 43.07 40.93 -7.07
C HIS A 413 42.36 40.98 -5.71
#